data_AF-A0A7S0JEW8-F1
#
_entry.id   AF-A0A7S0JEW8-F1
#
_cell.length_a   1.000
_cell.length_b   1.000
_cell.length_c   1.000
_cell.angle_alpha   90.00
_cell.angle_beta   90.00
_cell.angle_gamma   90.00
#
_symmetry.space_group_name_H-M   'P 1'
#
loop_
_entity.id
_entity.type
_entity.pdbx_description
1 polymer ?
#
loop_
_entity_poly.entity_id
_entity_poly.type
_entity_poly.pdbx_seq_one_letter_code
_entity_poly.pdbx_strand_id
1 'polypeptide(L)'
;VSTRPPPPPKGWLWPSEGEPLLVEVADEEDGDVKQWCPAIVTKVLVDGWFEANISTALESWSDWFTWQDEGSDWRRDVDEAAFKAAAPPGSWARLREGERLDAEIEHGGSVRWWPAVVTAALPNGAFEAEITDDVGVWREWYTWQEEGKDWRRAPA
;
A
#
# COMPACT_ATOMS: atom_id res chain seq x y z
N VAL A 1 0.19 15.90 22.67
CA VAL A 1 -1.01 15.07 22.84
C VAL A 1 -1.70 14.99 21.49
N SER A 2 -1.51 13.90 20.73
CA SER A 2 -2.28 13.70 19.49
C SER A 2 -3.74 13.50 19.88
N THR A 3 -4.55 14.52 19.65
CA THR A 3 -5.99 14.48 19.88
C THR A 3 -6.66 13.77 18.72
N ARG A 4 -7.56 12.84 19.01
CA ARG A 4 -8.39 12.16 18.00
C ARG A 4 -9.01 13.20 17.04
N PRO A 5 -8.95 12.99 15.71
CA PRO A 5 -9.54 13.91 14.77
C PRO A 5 -11.06 14.00 14.99
N PRO A 6 -11.68 15.16 14.70
CA PRO A 6 -13.13 15.30 14.73
C PRO A 6 -13.80 14.34 13.74
N PRO A 7 -15.09 14.00 13.93
CA PRO A 7 -15.82 13.19 12.96
C PRO A 7 -15.92 13.93 11.61
N PRO A 8 -15.95 13.20 10.49
CA PRO A 8 -15.96 13.81 9.16
C PRO A 8 -17.30 14.51 8.86
N PRO A 9 -17.34 15.37 7.83
CA PRO A 9 -18.56 16.05 7.41
C PRO A 9 -19.67 15.05 7.09
N LYS A 10 -20.92 15.47 7.28
CA LYS A 10 -22.07 14.60 6.99
C LYS A 10 -22.08 14.21 5.51
N GLY A 11 -22.11 12.91 5.24
CA GLY A 11 -22.11 12.36 3.87
C GLY A 11 -20.72 12.14 3.29
N TRP A 12 -19.67 12.43 4.07
CA TRP A 12 -18.31 12.05 3.72
C TRP A 12 -18.16 10.54 3.71
N LEU A 13 -17.53 10.01 2.67
CA LEU A 13 -17.22 8.60 2.53
C LEU A 13 -15.78 8.38 3.02
N TRP A 14 -15.56 7.36 3.83
CA TRP A 14 -14.20 6.90 4.13
C TRP A 14 -13.61 6.23 2.90
N PRO A 15 -12.32 6.42 2.58
CA PRO A 15 -11.67 5.53 1.64
C PRO A 15 -11.70 4.09 2.19
N SER A 16 -11.72 3.12 1.28
CA SER A 16 -11.70 1.69 1.61
C SER A 16 -10.28 1.13 1.58
N GLU A 17 -10.01 0.04 2.28
CA GLU A 17 -8.75 -0.69 2.08
C GLU A 17 -8.63 -1.14 0.62
N GLY A 18 -7.44 -0.97 0.03
CA GLY A 18 -7.17 -1.14 -1.39
C GLY A 18 -7.59 0.05 -2.27
N GLU A 19 -8.21 1.10 -1.71
CA GLU A 19 -8.61 2.29 -2.49
C GLU A 19 -7.37 3.09 -2.92
N PRO A 20 -7.21 3.38 -4.22
CA PRO A 20 -6.13 4.22 -4.71
C PRO A 20 -6.42 5.70 -4.47
N LEU A 21 -5.37 6.45 -4.12
CA LEU A 21 -5.37 7.90 -3.94
C LEU A 21 -4.01 8.50 -4.30
N LEU A 22 -3.87 9.82 -4.23
CA LEU A 22 -2.59 10.52 -4.34
C LEU A 22 -2.25 11.19 -3.01
N VAL A 23 -0.98 11.16 -2.63
CA VAL A 23 -0.41 11.85 -1.46
C VAL A 23 0.57 12.90 -1.92
N GLU A 24 0.53 14.08 -1.31
CA GLU A 24 1.53 15.12 -1.53
C GLU A 24 2.82 14.76 -0.78
N VAL A 25 3.91 14.62 -1.53
CA VAL A 25 5.25 14.33 -1.00
C VAL A 25 6.16 15.49 -1.37
N ALA A 26 6.87 16.03 -0.39
CA ALA A 26 7.93 17.01 -0.65
C ALA A 26 9.23 16.28 -0.96
N ASP A 27 9.85 16.62 -2.09
CA ASP A 27 11.24 16.24 -2.36
C ASP A 27 12.17 17.21 -1.63
N GLU A 28 12.76 16.75 -0.51
CA GLU A 28 13.68 17.56 0.29
C GLU A 28 15.02 17.80 -0.43
N GLU A 29 15.42 16.96 -1.40
CA GLU A 29 16.65 17.14 -2.18
C GLU A 29 16.47 18.18 -3.29
N ASP A 30 15.28 18.29 -3.88
CA ASP A 30 14.98 19.22 -4.99
C ASP A 30 14.28 20.52 -4.53
N GLY A 31 14.50 20.93 -3.28
CA GLY A 31 14.07 22.24 -2.78
C GLY A 31 12.58 22.37 -2.47
N ASP A 32 12.01 21.36 -1.80
CA ASP A 32 10.60 21.30 -1.36
C ASP A 32 9.60 21.26 -2.53
N VAL A 33 9.98 20.67 -3.66
CA VAL A 33 9.03 20.44 -4.76
C VAL A 33 8.00 19.41 -4.30
N LYS A 34 6.75 19.87 -4.18
CA LYS A 34 5.59 19.04 -3.86
C LYS A 34 5.16 18.25 -5.09
N GLN A 35 5.26 16.93 -5.00
CA GLN A 35 4.79 15.98 -6.00
C GLN A 35 3.60 15.17 -5.46
N TRP A 36 2.64 14.87 -6.33
CA TRP A 36 1.52 13.99 -5.98
C TRP A 36 1.89 12.56 -6.32
N CYS A 37 2.22 11.78 -5.30
CA CYS A 37 2.64 10.39 -5.43
C CYS A 37 1.43 9.45 -5.30
N PRO A 38 1.36 8.39 -6.11
CA PRO A 38 0.42 7.29 -5.91
C PRO A 38 0.51 6.70 -4.52
N ALA A 39 -0.64 6.46 -3.89
CA ALA A 39 -0.71 5.70 -2.66
C ALA A 39 -1.97 4.85 -2.58
N ILE A 40 -1.90 3.78 -1.79
CA ILE A 40 -3.00 2.81 -1.59
C ILE A 40 -3.33 2.74 -0.11
N VAL A 41 -4.61 2.85 0.22
CA VAL A 41 -5.07 2.68 1.60
C VAL A 41 -4.86 1.24 2.03
N THR A 42 -4.07 1.03 3.07
CA THR A 42 -3.76 -0.31 3.62
C THR A 42 -4.59 -0.63 4.85
N LYS A 43 -4.97 0.38 5.64
CA LYS A 43 -5.76 0.21 6.87
C LYS A 43 -6.69 1.40 7.09
N VAL A 44 -7.90 1.14 7.57
CA VAL A 44 -8.86 2.19 7.95
C VAL A 44 -9.33 2.00 9.38
N LEU A 45 -9.09 2.98 10.24
CA LEU A 45 -9.48 2.97 11.64
C LEU A 45 -10.84 3.67 11.85
N VAL A 46 -11.62 3.14 12.80
CA VAL A 46 -12.95 3.66 13.15
C VAL A 46 -12.93 5.09 13.70
N ASP A 47 -11.77 5.58 14.13
CA ASP A 47 -11.59 6.93 14.67
C ASP A 47 -11.16 7.96 13.63
N GLY A 48 -11.09 7.53 12.36
CA GLY A 48 -10.95 8.40 11.21
C GLY A 48 -9.54 8.64 10.73
N TRP A 49 -8.61 7.81 11.19
CA TRP A 49 -7.30 7.64 10.59
C TRP A 49 -7.34 6.55 9.55
N PHE A 50 -6.54 6.70 8.50
CA PHE A 50 -6.21 5.62 7.60
C PHE A 50 -4.71 5.62 7.32
N GLU A 51 -4.15 4.45 7.09
CA GLU A 51 -2.78 4.26 6.64
C GLU A 51 -2.81 4.12 5.12
N ALA A 52 -1.88 4.78 4.43
CA ALA A 52 -1.67 4.58 3.01
C ALA A 52 -0.20 4.31 2.72
N ASN A 53 0.05 3.34 1.84
CA ASN A 53 1.39 3.11 1.31
C ASN A 53 1.61 3.97 0.07
N ILE A 54 2.61 4.84 0.14
CA ILE A 54 3.01 5.80 -0.87
C ILE A 54 4.12 5.20 -1.70
N SER A 55 4.03 5.33 -3.02
CA SER A 55 5.01 4.79 -3.97
C SER A 55 5.59 5.91 -4.82
N THR A 56 6.91 6.00 -4.84
CA THR A 56 7.66 6.81 -5.81
C THR A 56 8.39 5.89 -6.79
N ALA A 57 9.16 6.49 -7.71
CA ALA A 57 10.03 5.72 -8.59
C ALA A 57 11.20 5.04 -7.86
N LEU A 58 11.56 5.50 -6.66
CA LEU A 58 12.77 5.09 -5.94
C LEU A 58 12.47 4.23 -4.72
N GLU A 59 11.40 4.55 -4.01
CA GLU A 59 11.06 3.94 -2.73
C GLU A 59 9.55 3.90 -2.48
N SER A 60 9.15 3.11 -1.49
CA SER A 60 7.81 3.16 -0.93
C SER A 60 7.83 3.12 0.59
N TRP A 61 6.92 3.86 1.22
CA TRP A 61 6.75 3.89 2.68
C TRP A 61 5.27 4.03 3.03
N SER A 62 4.92 3.78 4.29
CA SER A 62 3.55 3.95 4.78
C SER A 62 3.47 5.16 5.70
N ASP A 63 2.38 5.92 5.58
CA ASP A 63 2.10 7.04 6.47
C ASP A 63 0.60 7.10 6.83
N TRP A 64 0.30 7.82 7.90
CA TRP A 64 -1.04 7.94 8.49
C TRP A 64 -1.66 9.29 8.17
N PHE A 65 -2.89 9.25 7.65
CA PHE A 65 -3.63 10.41 7.19
C PHE A 65 -4.99 10.52 7.87
N THR A 66 -5.56 11.73 7.85
CA THR A 66 -6.93 11.97 8.28
C THR A 66 -7.76 12.56 7.16
N TRP A 67 -9.09 12.47 7.29
CA TRP A 67 -10.01 13.10 6.35
C TRP A 67 -9.85 14.62 6.23
N GLN A 68 -9.31 15.29 7.24
CA GLN A 68 -9.15 16.74 7.27
C GLN A 68 -8.11 17.21 6.24
N ASP A 69 -7.23 16.31 5.85
CA ASP A 69 -6.07 16.60 5.01
C ASP A 69 -6.41 16.36 3.52
N GLU A 70 -7.65 15.97 3.19
CA GLU A 70 -8.07 15.79 1.80
C GLU A 70 -8.07 17.13 1.04
N GLY A 71 -7.31 17.16 -0.05
CA GLY A 71 -7.07 18.34 -0.88
C GLY A 71 -5.79 19.11 -0.53
N SER A 72 -5.16 18.84 0.62
CA SER A 72 -3.86 19.43 0.98
C SER A 72 -2.73 18.40 0.95
N ASP A 73 -2.92 17.27 1.63
CA ASP A 73 -1.85 16.28 1.84
C ASP A 73 -2.19 14.97 1.12
N TRP A 74 -3.45 14.75 0.77
CA TRP A 74 -3.89 13.63 -0.07
C TRP A 74 -5.15 13.97 -0.87
N ARG A 75 -5.47 13.21 -1.93
CA ARG A 75 -6.71 13.37 -2.73
C ARG A 75 -7.11 12.09 -3.45
N ARG A 76 -8.41 11.91 -3.69
CA ARG A 76 -8.97 10.76 -4.44
C ARG A 76 -8.80 10.82 -5.96
N ASP A 77 -8.27 11.92 -6.48
CA ASP A 77 -8.13 12.09 -7.93
C ASP A 77 -7.03 11.17 -8.45
N VAL A 78 -7.41 9.99 -8.92
CA VAL A 78 -6.49 8.95 -9.35
C VAL A 78 -6.09 9.18 -10.81
N ASP A 79 -4.94 9.82 -10.99
CA ASP A 79 -4.28 9.90 -12.29
C ASP A 79 -3.57 8.56 -12.60
N GLU A 80 -4.13 7.80 -13.54
CA GLU A 80 -3.55 6.51 -13.98
C GLU A 80 -2.10 6.65 -14.47
N ALA A 81 -1.71 7.80 -15.01
CA ALA A 81 -0.34 8.05 -15.44
C ALA A 81 0.64 8.14 -14.25
N ALA A 82 0.21 8.75 -13.14
CA ALA A 82 1.01 8.81 -11.91
C ALA A 82 1.27 7.40 -11.38
N PHE A 83 0.23 6.56 -11.31
CA PHE A 83 0.34 5.17 -10.85
C PHE A 83 1.26 4.31 -11.72
N LYS A 84 1.27 4.53 -13.04
CA LYS A 84 2.21 3.85 -13.96
C LYS A 84 3.65 4.35 -13.80
N ALA A 85 3.84 5.64 -13.50
CA ALA A 85 5.17 6.20 -13.30
C ALA A 85 5.84 5.70 -12.00
N ALA A 86 5.04 5.42 -10.97
CA ALA A 86 5.49 4.82 -9.72
C ALA A 86 5.54 3.28 -9.74
N ALA A 87 5.26 2.64 -10.88
CA ALA A 87 5.30 1.19 -10.98
C ALA A 87 6.73 0.66 -10.70
N PRO A 88 6.89 -0.42 -9.94
CA PRO A 88 8.20 -1.01 -9.69
C PRO A 88 8.93 -1.36 -10.98
N PRO A 89 10.26 -1.30 -10.98
CA PRO A 89 11.03 -1.85 -12.08
C PRO A 89 10.86 -3.37 -12.18
N GLY A 90 10.86 -3.86 -13.43
CA GLY A 90 11.01 -5.27 -13.73
C GLY A 90 9.78 -6.12 -13.43
N SER A 91 9.96 -7.14 -12.61
CA SER A 91 9.06 -8.29 -12.56
C SER A 91 7.81 -8.05 -11.69
N TRP A 92 7.89 -7.12 -10.72
CA TRP A 92 6.82 -6.78 -9.79
C TRP A 92 5.76 -5.85 -10.39
N ALA A 93 6.11 -5.06 -11.41
CA ALA A 93 5.19 -4.20 -12.17
C ALA A 93 4.09 -4.96 -12.91
N ARG A 94 4.20 -6.30 -12.94
CA ARG A 94 3.36 -7.19 -13.74
C ARG A 94 2.67 -8.27 -12.93
N LEU A 95 2.62 -8.13 -11.60
CA LEU A 95 1.83 -9.03 -10.77
C LEU A 95 0.38 -9.04 -11.26
N ARG A 96 -0.22 -10.22 -11.24
CA ARG A 96 -1.61 -10.43 -11.65
C ARG A 96 -2.39 -11.16 -10.58
N GLU A 97 -3.68 -10.89 -10.52
CA GLU A 97 -4.61 -11.73 -9.77
C GLU A 97 -4.47 -13.20 -10.18
N GLY A 98 -4.43 -14.08 -9.18
CA GLY A 98 -4.20 -15.52 -9.32
C GLY A 98 -2.73 -15.93 -9.46
N GLU A 99 -1.78 -14.99 -9.52
CA GLU A 99 -0.35 -15.30 -9.55
C GLU A 99 0.09 -15.91 -8.20
N ARG A 100 0.90 -16.97 -8.27
CA ARG A 100 1.41 -17.67 -7.08
C ARG A 100 2.77 -17.14 -6.68
N LEU A 101 2.88 -16.77 -5.41
CA LEU A 101 4.09 -16.32 -4.77
C LEU A 101 4.42 -17.25 -3.59
N ASP A 102 5.64 -17.18 -3.09
CA ASP A 102 5.96 -17.56 -1.73
C ASP A 102 6.30 -16.26 -0.96
N ALA A 103 5.77 -16.14 0.26
CA ALA A 103 6.04 -15.04 1.19
C ALA A 103 6.98 -15.54 2.30
N GLU A 104 8.07 -14.81 2.54
CA GLU A 104 8.94 -15.06 3.68
C GLU A 104 8.38 -14.37 4.94
N ILE A 105 7.96 -15.16 5.93
CA ILE A 105 7.33 -14.65 7.15
C ILE A 105 7.99 -15.29 8.36
N GLU A 106 8.29 -14.46 9.37
CA GLU A 106 8.69 -14.93 10.69
C GLU A 106 7.47 -15.39 11.49
N HIS A 107 7.45 -16.66 11.88
CA HIS A 107 6.42 -17.21 12.75
C HIS A 107 7.05 -18.07 13.85
N GLY A 108 6.70 -17.82 15.11
CA GLY A 108 7.24 -18.57 16.25
C GLY A 108 8.77 -18.50 16.40
N GLY A 109 9.41 -17.41 15.96
CA GLY A 109 10.87 -17.24 16.02
C GLY A 109 11.63 -17.98 14.91
N SER A 110 10.96 -18.39 13.83
CA SER A 110 11.57 -18.98 12.65
C SER A 110 11.00 -18.38 11.38
N VAL A 111 11.88 -18.00 10.46
CA VAL A 111 11.51 -17.51 9.14
C VAL A 111 11.24 -18.69 8.20
N ARG A 112 10.09 -18.68 7.51
CA ARG A 112 9.71 -19.70 6.53
C ARG A 112 9.04 -19.05 5.32
N TRP A 113 9.13 -19.76 4.20
CA TRP A 113 8.44 -19.44 2.97
C TRP A 113 7.06 -20.12 2.96
N TRP A 114 6.02 -19.32 2.87
CA TRP A 114 4.63 -19.78 2.85
C TRP A 114 3.99 -19.50 1.49
N PRO A 115 3.15 -20.41 0.97
CA PRO A 115 2.45 -20.20 -0.27
C PRO A 115 1.50 -19.00 -0.16
N ALA A 116 1.50 -18.17 -1.20
CA ALA A 116 0.64 -17.01 -1.33
C ALA A 116 0.02 -16.95 -2.73
N VAL A 117 -1.20 -16.43 -2.80
CA VAL A 117 -1.90 -16.15 -4.06
C VAL A 117 -2.27 -14.68 -4.08
N VAL A 118 -1.87 -13.99 -5.14
CA VAL A 118 -2.27 -12.60 -5.37
C VAL A 118 -3.77 -12.55 -5.62
N THR A 119 -4.52 -11.85 -4.78
CA THR A 119 -5.98 -11.69 -4.88
C THR A 119 -6.38 -10.36 -5.51
N ALA A 120 -5.51 -9.35 -5.46
CA ALA A 120 -5.63 -8.07 -6.17
C ALA A 120 -4.24 -7.55 -6.52
N ALA A 121 -4.06 -6.88 -7.66
CA ALA A 121 -2.79 -6.26 -8.04
C ALA A 121 -3.00 -4.88 -8.65
N LEU A 122 -2.18 -3.91 -8.25
CA LEU A 122 -2.30 -2.51 -8.64
C LEU A 122 -1.12 -2.05 -9.51
N PRO A 123 -1.32 -1.03 -10.38
CA PRO A 123 -0.27 -0.59 -11.31
C PRO A 123 0.99 -0.07 -10.63
N ASN A 124 0.90 0.44 -9.41
CA ASN A 124 2.05 0.87 -8.60
C ASN A 124 2.79 -0.30 -7.91
N GLY A 125 2.39 -1.55 -8.19
CA GLY A 125 3.03 -2.74 -7.64
C GLY A 125 2.59 -3.14 -6.23
N ALA A 126 1.65 -2.43 -5.62
CA ALA A 126 0.95 -2.92 -4.44
C ALA A 126 0.02 -4.09 -4.84
N PHE A 127 -0.12 -5.07 -3.96
CA PHE A 127 -0.96 -6.23 -4.21
C PHE A 127 -1.54 -6.77 -2.91
N GLU A 128 -2.76 -7.30 -2.98
CA GLU A 128 -3.33 -8.11 -1.90
C GLU A 128 -2.89 -9.55 -2.12
N ALA A 129 -2.46 -10.22 -1.06
CA ALA A 129 -2.13 -11.64 -1.13
C ALA A 129 -2.86 -12.43 -0.04
N GLU A 130 -3.43 -13.56 -0.44
CA GLU A 130 -3.89 -14.62 0.44
C GLU A 130 -2.72 -15.54 0.76
N ILE A 131 -2.26 -15.54 2.01
CA ILE A 131 -1.18 -16.40 2.49
C ILE A 131 -1.78 -17.54 3.30
N THR A 132 -1.21 -18.73 3.14
CA THR A 132 -1.58 -19.92 3.91
C THR A 132 -0.38 -20.45 4.69
N ASP A 133 -0.46 -20.43 6.02
CA ASP A 133 0.53 -21.07 6.90
C ASP A 133 0.00 -22.33 7.61
N ASP A 134 0.67 -22.78 8.66
CA ASP A 134 0.25 -23.94 9.46
C ASP A 134 -0.88 -23.64 10.46
N VAL A 135 -1.21 -22.36 10.67
CA VAL A 135 -2.26 -21.90 11.59
C VAL A 135 -3.54 -21.52 10.84
N GLY A 136 -3.43 -21.00 9.61
CA GLY A 136 -4.59 -20.63 8.82
C GLY A 136 -4.30 -19.84 7.55
N VAL A 137 -5.32 -19.11 7.11
CA VAL A 137 -5.31 -18.29 5.90
C VAL A 137 -5.69 -16.86 6.28
N TRP A 138 -4.93 -15.89 5.79
CA TRP A 138 -5.25 -14.47 5.92
C TRP A 138 -4.94 -13.72 4.63
N ARG A 139 -5.54 -12.54 4.51
CA ARG A 139 -5.35 -11.62 3.39
C ARG A 139 -4.93 -10.28 3.93
N GLU A 140 -3.95 -9.70 3.28
CA GLU A 140 -3.45 -8.37 3.60
C GLU A 140 -2.89 -7.72 2.34
N TRP A 141 -2.87 -6.39 2.35
CA TRP A 141 -2.20 -5.61 1.32
C TRP A 141 -0.71 -5.51 1.61
N TYR A 142 0.08 -5.81 0.59
CA TYR A 142 1.53 -5.77 0.62
C TYR A 142 2.08 -4.87 -0.47
N THR A 143 3.32 -4.46 -0.29
CA THR A 143 4.10 -3.77 -1.31
C THR A 143 5.38 -4.54 -1.61
N TRP A 144 5.97 -4.25 -2.75
CA TRP A 144 7.15 -4.95 -3.24
C TRP A 144 8.45 -4.58 -2.52
N GLN A 145 8.46 -3.54 -1.65
CA GLN A 145 9.61 -3.11 -0.84
C GLN A 145 9.30 -3.07 0.68
N GLU A 146 8.53 -4.01 1.24
CA GLU A 146 8.38 -4.04 2.69
C GLU A 146 9.65 -4.61 3.36
N GLU A 147 10.38 -3.81 4.15
CA GLU A 147 11.54 -4.27 4.91
C GLU A 147 11.19 -5.51 5.77
N GLY A 148 11.92 -6.60 5.59
CA GLY A 148 11.75 -7.84 6.37
C GLY A 148 10.71 -8.83 5.84
N LYS A 149 10.10 -8.58 4.67
CA LYS A 149 9.28 -9.57 3.94
C LYS A 149 9.80 -9.75 2.53
N ASP A 150 10.53 -10.84 2.30
CA ASP A 150 10.94 -11.21 0.95
C ASP A 150 9.83 -11.98 0.24
N TRP A 151 9.62 -11.65 -1.03
CA TRP A 151 8.67 -12.31 -1.91
C TRP A 151 9.40 -12.96 -3.07
N ARG A 152 8.95 -14.15 -3.48
CA ARG A 152 9.42 -14.77 -4.72
C ARG A 152 8.26 -15.38 -5.47
N ARG A 153 8.38 -15.46 -6.80
CA ARG A 153 7.46 -16.28 -7.59
C ARG A 153 7.62 -17.75 -7.22
N ALA A 154 6.51 -18.43 -6.98
CA ALA A 154 6.55 -19.87 -6.79
C ALA A 154 7.06 -20.52 -8.10
N PRO A 155 7.90 -21.57 -8.02
CA PRO A 155 8.32 -22.31 -9.21
C PRO A 155 7.09 -22.88 -9.93
N ALA A 156 7.10 -22.78 -11.27
CA ALA A 156 6.03 -23.24 -12.14
C ALA A 156 5.87 -24.77 -12.12
#